data_AF-A0A5N6DUK6-F1
#
_entry.id   AF-A0A5N6DUK6-F1
#
_cell.length_a   1.000
_cell.length_b   1.000
_cell.length_c   1.000
_cell.angle_alpha   90.00
_cell.angle_beta   90.00
_cell.angle_gamma   90.00
#
_symmetry.space_group_name_H-M   'P 1'
#
loop_
_entity.id
_entity.type
_entity.pdbx_description
1 polymer ?
#
loop_
_entity_poly.entity_id
_entity_poly.type
_entity_poly.pdbx_seq_one_letter_code
_entity_poly.pdbx_strand_id
1 'polypeptide(L)'
;MNHPIRFVSLVGIIVARSEYPTLTILTVDDSSGATIDVIVLKAPVTDDNGDQPVRSGRGGDLQSAYAAKHVAATTKTTVDTNPLVPGVVVQVKGTLSVFRGTMQVQLERVSVVQDTNAEVRFLDQRSRYLVEVLSVPWSLTEEEVERLRYEADDEEERLEEERERIKRRQRRRIEREEKDQRRIQKLWEREERLRAKEALYSRDAGAKFMRDFEERKV
;
A
#
# COMPACT_ATOMS: atom_id res chain seq x y z
N MET A 1 22.32 -11.69 -24.70
CA MET A 1 21.35 -11.64 -23.59
C MET A 1 20.22 -10.70 -24.01
N ASN A 2 18.99 -11.19 -24.19
CA ASN A 2 17.82 -10.41 -24.66
C ASN A 2 16.61 -10.54 -23.72
N HIS A 3 16.84 -10.97 -22.48
CA HIS A 3 15.81 -11.12 -21.46
C HIS A 3 15.28 -9.76 -21.00
N PRO A 4 13.96 -9.56 -20.87
CA PRO A 4 13.39 -8.35 -20.31
C PRO A 4 13.56 -8.33 -18.78
N ILE A 5 14.52 -7.58 -18.27
CA ILE A 5 14.80 -7.47 -16.83
C ILE A 5 14.07 -6.25 -16.26
N ARG A 6 13.07 -6.50 -15.41
CA ARG A 6 12.33 -5.44 -14.69
C ARG A 6 12.85 -5.22 -13.28
N PHE A 7 13.15 -6.30 -12.57
CA PHE A 7 13.63 -6.27 -11.19
C PHE A 7 15.00 -6.92 -11.11
N VAL A 8 15.84 -6.38 -10.24
CA VAL A 8 17.15 -6.92 -9.91
C VAL A 8 17.24 -7.23 -8.44
N SER A 9 18.06 -8.23 -8.11
CA SER A 9 18.53 -8.50 -6.75
C SER A 9 20.04 -8.49 -6.79
N LEU A 10 20.67 -7.76 -5.87
CA LEU A 10 22.12 -7.77 -5.68
C LEU A 10 22.45 -7.94 -4.19
N VAL A 11 23.63 -8.47 -3.92
CA VAL A 11 24.23 -8.51 -2.57
C VAL A 11 25.56 -7.80 -2.66
N GLY A 12 25.81 -6.90 -1.72
CA GLY A 12 27.06 -6.15 -1.67
C GLY A 12 27.19 -5.36 -0.38
N ILE A 13 28.37 -4.79 -0.18
CA ILE A 13 28.67 -3.93 0.96
C ILE A 13 28.27 -2.49 0.65
N ILE A 14 27.65 -1.81 1.62
CA ILE A 14 27.40 -0.38 1.51
C ILE A 14 28.75 0.34 1.70
N VAL A 15 29.20 1.08 0.70
CA VAL A 15 30.47 1.84 0.76
C VAL A 15 30.23 3.31 1.07
N ALA A 16 29.06 3.86 0.73
CA ALA A 16 28.70 5.24 1.03
C ALA A 16 27.20 5.38 1.29
N ARG A 17 26.85 6.38 2.11
CA ARG A 17 25.47 6.80 2.37
C ARG A 17 25.38 8.32 2.30
N SER A 18 24.54 8.81 1.40
CA SER A 18 24.31 10.25 1.19
C SER A 18 22.86 10.58 1.48
N GLU A 19 22.64 11.52 2.39
CA GLU A 19 21.31 11.93 2.83
C GLU A 19 20.87 13.22 2.11
N TYR A 20 19.73 13.16 1.42
CA TYR A 20 19.09 14.31 0.79
C TYR A 20 17.70 14.54 1.43
N PRO A 21 17.09 15.73 1.24
CA PRO A 21 15.76 16.00 1.80
C PRO A 21 14.68 15.02 1.35
N THR A 22 14.70 14.60 0.08
CA THR A 22 13.66 13.76 -0.53
C THR A 22 14.05 12.30 -0.69
N LEU A 23 15.33 11.96 -0.53
CA LEU A 23 15.84 10.62 -0.76
C LEU A 23 17.14 10.37 0.01
N THR A 24 17.51 9.10 0.12
CA THR A 24 18.81 8.64 0.59
C THR A 24 19.44 7.80 -0.51
N ILE A 25 20.72 8.02 -0.78
CA ILE A 25 21.49 7.24 -1.75
C ILE A 25 22.43 6.33 -0.98
N LEU A 26 22.38 5.04 -1.25
CA LEU A 26 23.33 4.04 -0.76
C LEU A 26 24.17 3.58 -1.95
N THR A 27 25.48 3.78 -1.90
CA THR A 27 26.37 3.21 -2.91
C THR A 27 26.78 1.83 -2.46
N VAL A 28 26.54 0.82 -3.30
CA VAL A 28 26.77 -0.60 -2.99
C VAL A 28 27.84 -1.16 -3.92
N ASP A 29 28.77 -1.93 -3.34
CA ASP A 29 29.84 -2.64 -4.05
C ASP A 29 29.65 -4.17 -3.89
N ASP A 30 29.55 -4.89 -5.00
CA ASP A 30 29.46 -6.35 -5.04
C ASP A 30 30.80 -7.02 -5.47
N SER A 31 31.89 -6.24 -5.51
CA SER A 31 33.22 -6.67 -5.96
C SER A 31 33.29 -7.13 -7.43
N SER A 32 32.28 -6.81 -8.26
CA SER A 32 32.32 -7.08 -9.71
C SER A 32 33.19 -6.09 -10.50
N GLY A 33 33.70 -5.05 -9.84
CA GLY A 33 34.51 -4.00 -10.45
C GLY A 33 33.77 -2.69 -10.72
N ALA A 34 32.49 -2.60 -10.37
CA ALA A 34 31.70 -1.36 -10.41
C ALA A 34 30.75 -1.27 -9.21
N THR A 35 30.50 -0.04 -8.75
CA THR A 35 29.52 0.25 -7.71
C THR A 35 28.20 0.72 -8.33
N ILE A 36 27.10 0.50 -7.62
CA ILE A 36 25.78 0.98 -8.04
C ILE A 36 25.12 1.81 -6.95
N ASP A 37 24.45 2.88 -7.35
CA ASP A 37 23.66 3.71 -6.44
C ASP A 37 22.26 3.12 -6.26
N VAL A 38 21.86 2.95 -5.00
CA VAL A 38 20.55 2.48 -4.58
C VAL A 38 19.79 3.66 -3.97
N ILE A 39 18.68 4.01 -4.61
CA ILE A 39 17.85 5.16 -4.26
C ILE A 39 16.74 4.71 -3.32
N VAL A 40 16.71 5.31 -2.13
CA VAL A 40 15.67 5.10 -1.11
C VAL A 40 14.86 6.39 -1.00
N LEU A 41 13.57 6.34 -1.34
CA LEU A 41 12.71 7.51 -1.29
C LEU A 41 12.30 7.83 0.15
N LYS A 42 12.08 9.10 0.45
CA LYS A 42 11.50 9.56 1.72
C LYS A 42 10.07 10.05 1.48
N ALA A 43 9.12 9.59 2.28
CA ALA A 43 7.78 10.13 2.29
C ALA A 43 7.78 11.49 3.01
N PRO A 44 7.13 12.53 2.45
CA PRO A 44 6.95 13.78 3.16
C PRO A 44 6.18 13.51 4.46
N VAL A 45 6.59 14.14 5.55
CA VAL A 45 5.81 14.13 6.79
C VAL A 45 4.54 14.93 6.51
N THR A 46 3.43 14.24 6.25
CA THR A 46 2.11 14.87 6.31
C THR A 46 1.73 14.93 7.78
N ASP A 47 1.63 16.13 8.34
CA ASP A 47 1.02 16.40 9.65
C ASP A 47 -0.48 16.09 9.56
N ASP A 48 -0.83 14.80 9.54
CA ASP A 48 -2.21 14.33 9.64
C ASP A 48 -2.52 14.09 11.11
N ASN A 49 -2.61 15.19 11.87
CA ASN A 49 -3.32 15.26 13.14
C ASN A 49 -4.07 16.59 13.15
N GLY A 50 -5.36 16.52 12.86
CA GLY A 50 -6.29 17.60 13.11
C GLY A 50 -6.30 18.01 14.59
N ASP A 51 -6.56 19.30 14.80
CA ASP A 51 -6.59 20.04 16.07
C ASP A 51 -5.25 20.25 16.79
N GLN A 52 -4.71 21.48 16.66
CA GLN A 52 -4.44 22.44 17.74
C GLN A 52 -3.72 23.68 17.11
N PRO A 53 -4.05 24.93 17.51
CA PRO A 53 -3.34 26.10 16.99
C PRO A 53 -1.93 26.16 17.56
N VAL A 54 -0.93 26.05 16.69
CA VAL A 54 0.49 26.06 17.04
C VAL A 54 0.85 27.45 17.59
N ARG A 55 1.06 27.52 18.91
CA ARG A 55 1.77 28.65 19.52
C ARG A 55 3.23 28.57 19.08
N SER A 56 3.72 29.67 18.53
CA SER A 56 5.11 29.92 18.17
C SER A 56 6.04 29.71 19.37
N GLY A 57 6.63 28.53 19.46
CA GLY A 57 7.70 28.18 20.41
C GLY A 57 9.03 28.07 19.69
N ARG A 58 9.94 29.00 19.98
CA ARG A 58 11.34 29.02 19.54
C ARG A 58 12.06 27.71 19.93
N GLY A 59 12.87 27.18 19.00
CA GLY A 59 13.96 26.26 19.33
C GLY A 59 13.79 24.79 18.91
N GLY A 60 13.19 24.50 17.76
CA GLY A 60 13.14 23.14 17.21
C GLY A 60 14.46 22.75 16.55
N ASP A 61 15.10 21.69 17.07
CA ASP A 61 16.31 21.08 16.51
C ASP A 61 16.15 20.79 15.00
N LEU A 62 17.15 21.21 14.22
CA LEU A 62 17.28 20.93 12.78
C LEU A 62 17.25 19.42 12.45
N GLN A 63 17.36 18.54 13.45
CA GLN A 63 17.23 17.09 13.29
C GLN A 63 15.79 16.62 13.03
N SER A 64 14.77 17.38 13.45
CA SER A 64 13.37 16.97 13.27
C SER A 64 12.88 17.08 11.83
N ALA A 65 13.53 17.90 10.99
CA ALA A 65 13.18 18.07 9.57
C ALA A 65 13.55 16.84 8.70
N TYR A 66 14.34 15.90 9.24
CA TYR A 66 14.76 14.67 8.56
C TYR A 66 14.02 13.42 9.05
N ALA A 67 12.99 13.55 9.90
CA ALA A 67 12.14 12.44 10.36
C ALA A 67 11.18 11.91 9.27
N ALA A 68 11.58 12.03 8.01
CA ALA A 68 10.83 11.52 6.87
C ALA A 68 11.02 10.00 6.79
N LYS A 69 9.90 9.27 6.79
CA LYS A 69 9.92 7.80 6.72
C LYS A 69 10.42 7.37 5.35
N HIS A 70 11.40 6.47 5.30
CA HIS A 70 11.83 5.86 4.04
C HIS A 70 10.76 4.92 3.50
N VAL A 71 10.57 4.93 2.19
CA VAL A 71 9.55 4.15 1.51
C VAL A 71 10.08 3.47 0.25
N ALA A 72 9.54 2.30 -0.04
CA ALA A 72 9.79 1.56 -1.27
C ALA A 72 9.31 2.37 -2.49
N ALA A 73 10.01 2.24 -3.61
CA ALA A 73 9.78 3.06 -4.80
C ALA A 73 8.39 2.84 -5.41
N THR A 74 7.98 1.59 -5.61
CA THR A 74 6.69 1.25 -6.24
C THR A 74 5.57 1.12 -5.21
N THR A 75 5.76 0.31 -4.17
CA THR A 75 4.66 -0.02 -3.23
C THR A 75 4.44 1.05 -2.15
N LYS A 76 5.36 2.01 -2.00
CA LYS A 76 5.34 3.04 -0.93
C LYS A 76 5.27 2.46 0.49
N THR A 77 5.62 1.19 0.67
CA THR A 77 5.73 0.55 1.98
C THR A 77 6.93 1.11 2.73
N THR A 78 6.79 1.30 4.03
CA THR A 78 7.88 1.78 4.88
C THR A 78 9.06 0.83 4.88
N VAL A 79 10.27 1.38 4.78
CA VAL A 79 11.55 0.64 4.81
C VAL A 79 12.35 1.10 6.02
N ASP A 80 12.84 0.15 6.83
CA ASP A 80 13.78 0.47 7.90
C ASP A 80 15.19 0.69 7.32
N THR A 81 15.73 1.89 7.51
CA THR A 81 17.04 2.30 7.01
C THR A 81 18.07 2.49 8.12
N ASN A 82 17.68 2.31 9.38
CA ASN A 82 18.58 2.39 10.52
C ASN A 82 19.79 1.45 10.39
N PRO A 83 19.66 0.19 9.97
CA PRO A 83 20.82 -0.70 9.86
C PRO A 83 21.64 -0.47 8.57
N LEU A 84 21.20 0.40 7.67
CA LEU A 84 21.83 0.60 6.35
C LEU A 84 22.92 1.67 6.45
N VAL A 85 24.05 1.30 7.05
CA VAL A 85 25.22 2.17 7.20
C VAL A 85 26.42 1.62 6.41
N PRO A 86 27.41 2.47 6.06
CA PRO A 86 28.63 2.01 5.42
C PRO A 86 29.30 0.87 6.21
N GLY A 87 29.78 -0.15 5.50
CA GLY A 87 30.37 -1.37 6.08
C GLY A 87 29.39 -2.55 6.23
N VAL A 88 28.08 -2.32 6.10
CA VAL A 88 27.08 -3.39 6.21
C VAL A 88 26.85 -4.08 4.87
N VAL A 89 26.81 -5.41 4.88
CA VAL A 89 26.44 -6.22 3.71
C VAL A 89 24.93 -6.32 3.62
N VAL A 90 24.38 -6.02 2.46
CA VAL A 90 22.93 -5.97 2.23
C VAL A 90 22.54 -6.72 0.97
N GLN A 91 21.38 -7.36 1.02
CA GLN A 91 20.67 -7.82 -0.16
C GLN A 91 19.63 -6.76 -0.53
N VAL A 92 19.83 -6.15 -1.69
CA VAL A 92 18.94 -5.12 -2.24
C VAL A 92 18.12 -5.72 -3.38
N LYS A 93 16.81 -5.45 -3.37
CA LYS A 93 15.90 -5.75 -4.48
C LYS A 93 15.24 -4.47 -4.95
N GLY A 94 15.21 -4.27 -6.25
CA GLY A 94 14.71 -3.02 -6.81
C GLY A 94 14.48 -3.05 -8.31
N THR A 95 14.01 -1.92 -8.84
CA THR A 95 13.90 -1.70 -10.28
C THR A 95 15.10 -0.90 -10.79
N LEU A 96 15.50 -1.14 -12.03
CA LEU A 96 16.56 -0.38 -12.67
C LEU A 96 16.03 0.96 -13.18
N SER A 97 16.79 2.02 -13.00
CA SER A 97 16.54 3.33 -13.59
C SER A 97 17.86 3.96 -14.03
N VAL A 98 17.79 5.01 -14.85
CA VAL A 98 18.96 5.77 -15.30
C VAL A 98 18.77 7.22 -14.92
N PHE A 99 19.79 7.83 -14.31
CA PHE A 99 19.81 9.25 -14.00
C PHE A 99 21.12 9.87 -14.48
N ARG A 100 21.01 10.91 -15.31
CA ARG A 100 22.16 11.61 -15.92
C ARG A 100 23.17 10.67 -16.60
N GLY A 101 22.68 9.58 -17.20
CA GLY A 101 23.51 8.59 -17.88
C GLY A 101 24.08 7.49 -16.99
N THR A 102 23.84 7.52 -15.68
CA THR A 102 24.31 6.50 -14.73
C THR A 102 23.15 5.57 -14.32
N MET A 103 23.41 4.26 -14.30
CA MET A 103 22.45 3.27 -13.81
C MET A 103 22.35 3.32 -12.29
N GLN A 104 21.12 3.24 -11.78
CA GLN A 104 20.82 3.23 -10.36
C GLN A 104 19.63 2.28 -10.08
N VAL A 105 19.54 1.77 -8.86
CA VAL A 105 18.47 0.88 -8.41
C VAL A 105 17.47 1.66 -7.56
N GLN A 106 16.19 1.64 -7.93
CA GLN A 106 15.13 2.14 -7.06
C GLN A 106 14.76 1.07 -6.05
N LEU A 107 14.91 1.35 -4.75
CA LEU A 107 14.74 0.36 -3.70
C LEU A 107 13.28 -0.10 -3.58
N GLU A 108 13.04 -1.42 -3.66
CA GLU A 108 11.75 -2.02 -3.32
C GLU A 108 11.82 -2.79 -2.00
N ARG A 109 12.90 -3.56 -1.78
CA ARG A 109 13.14 -4.31 -0.55
C ARG A 109 14.61 -4.36 -0.22
N VAL A 110 14.93 -4.41 1.06
CA VAL A 110 16.30 -4.57 1.56
C VAL A 110 16.30 -5.50 2.75
N SER A 111 17.35 -6.30 2.87
CA SER A 111 17.63 -7.12 4.06
C SER A 111 19.12 -7.13 4.34
N VAL A 112 19.50 -7.00 5.60
CA VAL A 112 20.89 -7.13 6.03
C VAL A 112 21.31 -8.59 5.91
N VAL A 113 22.48 -8.83 5.33
CA VAL A 113 23.09 -10.16 5.23
C VAL A 113 24.08 -10.28 6.40
N GLN A 114 23.82 -11.21 7.31
CA GLN A 114 24.58 -11.31 8.56
C GLN A 114 25.79 -12.24 8.48
N ASP A 115 25.76 -13.24 7.60
CA ASP A 115 26.80 -14.25 7.52
C ASP A 115 27.33 -14.43 6.08
N THR A 116 28.61 -14.84 6.01
CA THR A 116 29.27 -15.16 4.74
C THR A 116 28.60 -16.34 4.03
N ASN A 117 27.93 -17.23 4.79
CA ASN A 117 27.19 -18.35 4.21
C ASN A 117 26.03 -17.86 3.33
N ALA A 118 25.27 -16.85 3.77
CA ALA A 118 24.21 -16.26 2.97
C ALA A 118 24.77 -15.55 1.72
N GLU A 119 25.91 -14.86 1.85
CA GLU A 119 26.59 -14.25 0.70
C GLU A 119 26.99 -15.31 -0.34
N VAL A 120 27.63 -16.40 0.08
CA VAL A 120 28.06 -17.50 -0.80
C VAL A 120 26.86 -18.19 -1.45
N ARG A 121 25.77 -18.41 -0.71
CA ARG A 121 24.52 -18.97 -1.27
C ARG A 121 23.93 -18.06 -2.34
N PHE A 122 23.96 -16.75 -2.13
CA PHE A 122 23.49 -15.80 -3.13
C PHE A 122 24.38 -15.82 -4.38
N LEU A 123 25.69 -15.88 -4.23
CA LEU A 123 26.63 -16.00 -5.35
C LEU A 123 26.43 -17.27 -6.17
N ASP A 124 26.20 -18.41 -5.51
CA ASP A 124 25.86 -19.68 -6.16
C ASP A 124 24.54 -19.56 -6.94
N GLN A 125 23.50 -18.98 -6.33
CA GLN A 125 22.21 -18.73 -7.00
C GLN A 125 22.37 -17.81 -8.22
N ARG A 126 23.13 -16.72 -8.10
CA ARG A 126 23.40 -15.79 -9.21
C ARG A 126 24.10 -16.49 -10.36
N SER A 127 25.09 -17.33 -10.04
CA SER A 127 25.90 -18.04 -11.04
C SER A 127 25.07 -19.07 -11.80
N ARG A 128 24.25 -19.86 -11.09
CA ARG A 128 23.29 -20.78 -11.73
C ARG A 128 22.29 -20.05 -12.62
N TYR A 129 21.68 -18.98 -12.12
CA TYR A 129 20.70 -18.20 -12.90
C TYR A 129 21.32 -17.59 -14.16
N LEU A 130 22.56 -17.11 -14.09
CA LEU A 130 23.27 -16.61 -15.26
C LEU A 130 23.45 -17.70 -16.32
N VAL A 131 23.90 -18.89 -15.94
CA VAL A 131 24.19 -20.00 -16.88
C VAL A 131 22.91 -20.62 -17.41
N GLU A 132 21.96 -20.94 -16.54
CA GLU A 132 20.75 -21.69 -16.87
C GLU A 132 19.69 -20.83 -17.57
N VAL A 133 19.59 -19.54 -17.22
CA VAL A 133 18.53 -18.66 -17.72
C VAL A 133 19.09 -17.58 -18.64
N LEU A 134 19.94 -16.70 -18.10
CA LEU A 134 20.32 -15.49 -18.85
C LEU A 134 21.23 -15.77 -20.05
N SER A 135 22.03 -16.83 -19.99
CA SER A 135 22.93 -17.23 -21.08
C SER A 135 22.19 -17.89 -22.25
N VAL A 136 21.01 -18.45 -22.00
CA VAL A 136 20.13 -18.98 -23.04
C VAL A 136 19.35 -17.81 -23.65
N PRO A 137 19.38 -17.60 -24.98
CA PRO A 137 18.57 -16.55 -25.61
C PRO A 137 17.09 -16.75 -25.32
N TRP A 138 16.39 -15.66 -25.02
CA TRP A 138 14.94 -15.68 -24.95
C TRP A 138 14.39 -15.73 -26.38
N SER A 139 13.86 -16.88 -26.78
CA SER A 139 13.23 -17.08 -28.09
C SER A 139 11.86 -17.71 -27.92
N LEU A 140 10.90 -17.25 -28.71
CA LEU A 140 9.57 -17.84 -28.83
C LEU A 140 9.33 -18.13 -30.31
N THR A 141 8.82 -19.32 -30.63
CA THR A 141 8.42 -19.63 -32.00
C THR A 141 7.09 -18.94 -32.33
N GLU A 142 6.80 -18.77 -33.63
CA GLU A 142 5.55 -18.15 -34.07
C GLU A 142 4.32 -18.93 -33.59
N GLU A 143 4.39 -20.26 -33.59
CA GLU A 143 3.36 -21.16 -33.06
C GLU A 143 3.15 -20.97 -31.55
N GLU A 144 4.21 -20.76 -30.79
CA GLU A 144 4.11 -20.46 -29.36
C GLU A 144 3.48 -19.09 -29.11
N VAL A 145 3.86 -18.08 -29.90
CA VAL A 145 3.28 -16.74 -29.81
C VAL A 145 1.80 -16.76 -30.14
N GLU A 146 1.39 -17.46 -31.20
CA GLU A 146 -0.03 -17.57 -31.58
C GLU A 146 -0.85 -18.29 -30.50
N ARG A 147 -0.32 -19.39 -29.96
CA ARG A 147 -0.95 -20.10 -28.84
C ARG A 147 -1.11 -19.22 -27.61
N LEU A 148 -0.06 -18.47 -27.22
CA LEU A 148 -0.11 -17.56 -26.07
C LEU A 148 -1.09 -16.40 -26.27
N ARG A 149 -1.25 -15.91 -27.51
CA ARG A 149 -2.26 -14.89 -27.83
C ARG A 149 -3.66 -15.43 -27.67
N TYR A 150 -3.93 -16.62 -28.20
CA TYR A 150 -5.23 -17.26 -28.05
C TYR A 150 -5.58 -17.52 -26.57
N GLU A 151 -4.62 -17.99 -25.78
CA GLU A 151 -4.80 -18.21 -24.33
C GLU A 151 -5.08 -16.89 -23.59
N ALA A 152 -4.39 -15.81 -23.95
CA ALA A 152 -4.63 -14.49 -23.37
C ALA A 152 -6.04 -13.95 -23.71
N ASP A 153 -6.50 -14.12 -24.94
CA ASP A 153 -7.84 -13.69 -25.38
C ASP A 153 -8.94 -14.49 -24.66
N ASP A 154 -8.80 -15.81 -24.52
CA ASP A 154 -9.75 -16.67 -23.78
C ASP A 154 -9.74 -16.35 -22.27
N GLU A 155 -8.59 -16.04 -21.69
CA GLU A 155 -8.51 -15.58 -20.29
C GLU A 155 -9.20 -14.22 -20.09
N GLU A 156 -9.01 -13.27 -21.01
CA GLU A 156 -9.67 -11.97 -20.97
C GLU A 156 -11.20 -12.12 -21.02
N GLU A 157 -11.73 -12.92 -21.95
CA GLU A 157 -13.16 -13.19 -22.06
C GLU A 157 -13.73 -13.79 -20.76
N ARG A 158 -13.04 -14.75 -20.15
CA ARG A 158 -13.45 -15.34 -18.86
C ARG A 158 -13.47 -14.33 -17.73
N LEU A 159 -12.47 -13.45 -17.65
CA LEU A 159 -12.40 -12.42 -16.63
C LEU A 159 -13.49 -11.37 -16.81
N GLU A 160 -13.82 -11.01 -18.05
CA GLU A 160 -14.93 -10.12 -18.35
C GLU A 160 -16.27 -10.72 -17.92
N GLU A 161 -16.54 -11.98 -18.30
CA GLU A 161 -17.74 -12.69 -17.86
C GLU A 161 -17.85 -12.75 -16.33
N GLU A 162 -16.76 -13.03 -15.63
CA GLU A 162 -16.75 -13.08 -14.16
C GLU A 162 -17.06 -11.71 -13.55
N ARG A 163 -16.45 -10.64 -14.08
CA ARG A 163 -16.71 -9.26 -13.65
C ARG A 163 -18.17 -8.88 -13.88
N GLU A 164 -18.76 -9.25 -15.01
CA GLU A 164 -20.18 -9.02 -15.28
C GLU A 164 -21.08 -9.78 -14.32
N ARG A 165 -20.75 -11.05 -14.02
CA ARG A 165 -21.48 -11.88 -13.04
C ARG A 165 -21.44 -11.24 -11.66
N ILE A 166 -20.28 -10.74 -11.23
CA ILE A 166 -20.12 -10.04 -9.94
C ILE A 166 -20.95 -8.75 -9.91
N LYS A 167 -20.86 -7.90 -10.94
CA LYS A 167 -21.65 -6.67 -11.06
C LYS A 167 -23.16 -6.95 -11.03
N ARG A 168 -23.61 -8.00 -11.73
CA ARG A 168 -25.02 -8.42 -11.74
C ARG A 168 -25.49 -8.88 -10.36
N ARG A 169 -24.65 -9.61 -9.63
CA ARG A 169 -24.94 -10.04 -8.24
C ARG A 169 -24.99 -8.84 -7.30
N GLN A 170 -24.05 -7.91 -7.39
CA GLN A 170 -24.03 -6.67 -6.60
C GLN A 170 -25.27 -5.82 -6.86
N ARG A 171 -25.65 -5.60 -8.11
CA ARG A 171 -26.86 -4.84 -8.47
C ARG A 171 -28.13 -5.48 -7.88
N ARG A 172 -28.27 -6.80 -7.97
CA ARG A 172 -29.39 -7.54 -7.37
C ARG A 172 -29.42 -7.42 -5.84
N ARG A 173 -28.25 -7.36 -5.20
CA ARG A 173 -28.14 -7.19 -3.75
C ARG A 173 -28.57 -5.78 -3.34
N ILE A 174 -28.06 -4.74 -4.00
CA ILE A 174 -28.42 -3.34 -3.76
C ILE A 174 -29.94 -3.16 -3.93
N GLU A 175 -30.52 -3.69 -5.01
CA GLU A 175 -31.97 -3.57 -5.25
C GLU A 175 -32.81 -4.23 -4.15
N ARG A 176 -32.35 -5.34 -3.57
CA ARG A 176 -33.00 -6.00 -2.43
C ARG A 176 -32.87 -5.16 -1.16
N GLU A 177 -31.67 -4.68 -0.87
CA GLU A 177 -31.39 -3.84 0.29
C GLU A 177 -32.21 -2.53 0.24
N GLU A 178 -32.34 -1.89 -0.93
CA GLU A 178 -33.20 -0.72 -1.12
C GLU A 178 -34.69 -1.02 -0.88
N LYS A 179 -35.19 -2.16 -1.37
CA LYS A 179 -36.58 -2.59 -1.14
C LYS A 179 -36.84 -2.84 0.34
N ASP A 180 -35.91 -3.49 1.02
CA ASP A 180 -36.00 -3.76 2.46
C ASP A 180 -35.92 -2.47 3.27
N GLN A 181 -35.01 -1.55 2.93
CA GLN A 181 -34.94 -0.22 3.56
C GLN A 181 -36.25 0.54 3.43
N ARG A 182 -36.86 0.58 2.24
CA ARG A 182 -38.17 1.23 2.03
C ARG A 182 -39.28 0.59 2.86
N ARG A 183 -39.25 -0.74 3.04
CA ARG A 183 -40.23 -1.45 3.87
C ARG A 183 -40.04 -1.10 5.35
N ILE A 184 -38.81 -1.12 5.84
CA ILE A 184 -38.46 -0.76 7.22
C ILE A 184 -38.87 0.69 7.51
N GLN A 185 -38.55 1.62 6.61
CA GLN A 185 -38.89 3.04 6.76
C GLN A 185 -40.41 3.25 6.89
N LYS A 186 -41.21 2.60 6.04
CA LYS A 186 -42.68 2.69 6.12
C LYS A 186 -43.25 2.11 7.42
N LEU A 187 -42.67 1.02 7.92
CA LEU A 187 -43.06 0.42 9.20
C LEU A 187 -42.73 1.36 10.35
N TRP A 188 -41.51 1.91 10.35
CA TRP A 188 -41.05 2.88 11.35
C TRP A 188 -41.93 4.14 11.36
N GLU A 189 -42.24 4.74 10.21
CA GLU A 189 -43.14 5.89 10.14
C GLU A 189 -44.55 5.61 10.69
N ARG A 190 -45.05 4.39 10.49
CA ARG A 190 -46.35 3.98 11.05
C ARG A 190 -46.28 3.83 12.56
N GLU A 191 -45.22 3.20 13.07
CA GLU A 191 -44.97 3.06 14.50
C GLU A 191 -44.77 4.42 15.18
N GLU A 192 -44.04 5.34 14.54
CA GLU A 192 -43.80 6.68 15.04
C GLU A 192 -45.09 7.50 15.14
N ARG A 193 -45.99 7.36 14.16
CA ARG A 193 -47.33 7.94 14.22
C ARG A 193 -48.17 7.37 15.37
N LEU A 194 -48.01 6.09 15.71
CA LEU A 194 -48.70 5.48 16.84
C LEU A 194 -48.12 6.02 18.16
N ARG A 195 -46.79 6.04 18.31
CA ARG A 195 -46.13 6.64 19.48
C ARG A 195 -46.51 8.10 19.69
N ALA A 196 -46.58 8.91 18.62
CA ALA A 196 -46.99 10.31 18.74
C ALA A 196 -48.43 10.45 19.27
N LYS A 197 -49.36 9.58 18.84
CA LYS A 197 -50.73 9.54 19.36
C LYS A 197 -50.79 9.07 20.82
N GLU A 198 -50.01 8.06 21.17
CA GLU A 198 -49.91 7.56 22.56
C GLU A 198 -49.28 8.61 23.49
N ALA A 199 -48.29 9.36 23.01
CA ALA A 199 -47.68 10.46 23.75
C ALA A 199 -48.66 11.61 23.98
N LEU A 200 -49.47 11.97 22.96
CA LEU A 200 -50.56 12.94 23.10
C LEU A 200 -51.60 12.46 24.13
N TYR A 201 -52.04 11.21 24.02
CA TYR A 201 -52.97 10.61 24.98
C TYR A 201 -52.41 10.63 26.41
N SER A 202 -51.14 10.24 26.60
CA SER A 202 -50.48 10.23 27.90
C SER A 202 -50.33 11.64 28.48
N ARG A 203 -50.01 12.63 27.65
CA ARG A 203 -49.92 14.04 28.06
C ARG A 203 -51.28 14.57 28.49
N ASP A 204 -52.33 14.30 27.72
CA ASP A 204 -53.68 14.79 28.00
C ASP A 204 -54.27 14.09 29.24
N ALA A 205 -54.02 12.78 29.40
CA ALA A 205 -54.37 12.02 30.60
C ALA A 205 -53.60 12.51 31.83
N GLY A 206 -52.30 12.79 31.70
CA GLY A 206 -51.49 13.40 32.77
C GLY A 206 -51.96 14.79 33.16
N ALA A 207 -52.31 15.65 32.19
CA ALA A 207 -52.86 16.98 32.44
C ALA A 207 -54.24 16.94 33.10
N LYS A 208 -55.05 15.90 32.81
CA LYS A 208 -56.30 15.64 33.52
C LYS A 208 -56.04 15.19 34.95
N PHE A 209 -55.14 14.23 35.16
CA PHE A 209 -54.75 13.76 36.49
C PHE A 209 -54.21 14.90 37.37
N MET A 210 -53.37 15.79 36.82
CA MET A 210 -52.84 16.94 37.56
C MET A 210 -53.95 17.93 37.97
N ARG A 211 -54.93 18.20 37.10
CA ARG A 211 -56.10 19.02 37.44
C ARG A 211 -56.93 18.38 38.56
N ASP A 212 -57.25 17.10 38.42
CA ASP A 212 -58.01 16.34 39.42
C ASP A 212 -57.24 16.23 40.77
N PHE A 213 -55.90 16.23 40.74
CA PHE A 213 -55.05 16.22 41.93
C PHE A 213 -55.00 17.59 42.62
N GLU A 214 -54.94 18.69 41.87
CA GLU A 214 -54.99 20.05 42.41
C GLU A 214 -56.36 20.35 43.07
N GLU A 215 -57.46 19.89 42.46
CA GLU A 215 -58.81 20.03 43.02
C GLU A 215 -59.01 19.26 44.33
N ARG A 216 -58.26 18.16 44.55
CA ARG A 216 -58.31 17.35 45.78
C ARG A 216 -57.41 17.85 46.91
N LYS A 217 -56.56 18.87 46.64
CA LYS A 217 -55.59 19.41 47.60
C LYS A 217 -56.10 20.64 48.35
N VAL A 218 -57.32 21.10 48.03
CA VAL A 218 -58.10 22.15 48.73
C VAL A 218 -59.06 21.49 49.70
#